data_AF-A0A232FLW5-F1
#
_entry.id   AF-A0A232FLW5-F1
#
_cell.length_a   1.000
_cell.length_b   1.000
_cell.length_c   1.000
_cell.angle_alpha   90.00
_cell.angle_beta   90.00
_cell.angle_gamma   90.00
#
_symmetry.space_group_name_H-M   'P 1'
#
loop_
_entity.id
_entity.type
_entity.pdbx_description
1 polymer ?
#
loop_
_entity_poly.entity_id
_entity_poly.type
_entity_poly.pdbx_seq_one_letter_code
_entity_poly.pdbx_strand_id
1 'polypeptide(L)'
;MKSVSRLSNVTLFAPRNAAWEEPGVKQILQDKNRVKQLLDLHYVKEYLPLDVIERKTIRQVQTVAPRMSLYFNVVEGPSGNNTVTVEGGGVNATIITANIGATNGIIHIIDRVLGVPYTTVLDKLKTDPTLNSTYHLGMSHGFNERLGDPSMRFTFFAPQDKAWQDLHIMQPSVYKKMFMSDFAYHTKQILERHLVVGEAFTMKKLVEMDKEGKLMQLQSMRDKLVIKVREAGDSNPSLQHSLTVPGYQIEWMGKKIKVIRPDVACTNGIIHVIDDVMLRESDIYVTGSGASVPGFILPHLLTLLVAKWL
;
A
#
# COMPACT_ATOMS: atom_id res chain seq x y z
N MET A 1 -8.37 28.25 -3.78
CA MET A 1 -9.63 27.70 -3.22
C MET A 1 -10.92 28.24 -3.88
N LYS A 2 -10.94 28.67 -5.15
CA LYS A 2 -12.14 29.22 -5.81
C LYS A 2 -13.25 28.20 -6.20
N SER A 3 -13.29 26.98 -5.64
CA SER A 3 -14.16 25.89 -6.19
C SER A 3 -14.99 25.07 -5.19
N VAL A 4 -14.69 25.03 -3.89
CA VAL A 4 -15.42 24.12 -2.96
C VAL A 4 -16.85 24.60 -2.72
N SER A 5 -17.08 25.91 -2.63
CA SER A 5 -18.40 26.50 -2.39
C SER A 5 -19.42 26.29 -3.51
N ARG A 6 -18.97 25.86 -4.71
CA ARG A 6 -19.83 25.57 -5.88
C ARG A 6 -20.17 24.09 -6.02
N LEU A 7 -19.54 23.22 -5.23
CA LEU A 7 -19.82 21.79 -5.23
C LEU A 7 -21.02 21.53 -4.33
N SER A 8 -21.85 20.55 -4.67
CA SER A 8 -22.86 19.96 -3.78
C SER A 8 -22.31 18.66 -3.18
N ASN A 9 -22.85 18.25 -2.02
CA ASN A 9 -22.51 17.01 -1.33
C ASN A 9 -21.00 16.87 -1.08
N VAL A 10 -20.41 17.83 -0.37
CA VAL A 10 -19.00 17.78 0.01
C VAL A 10 -18.85 17.28 1.45
N THR A 11 -17.90 16.39 1.69
CA THR A 11 -17.39 16.14 3.04
C THR A 11 -15.98 16.67 3.16
N LEU A 12 -15.77 17.58 4.12
CA LEU A 12 -14.48 18.14 4.46
C LEU A 12 -13.97 17.53 5.76
N PHE A 13 -12.78 16.96 5.72
CA PHE A 13 -12.03 16.51 6.88
C PHE A 13 -11.07 17.63 7.27
N ALA A 14 -11.49 18.51 8.17
CA ALA A 14 -10.73 19.71 8.55
C ALA A 14 -9.78 19.40 9.73
N PRO A 15 -8.46 19.56 9.59
CA PRO A 15 -7.55 19.41 10.72
C PRO A 15 -7.79 20.50 11.76
N ARG A 16 -7.79 20.11 13.05
CA ARG A 16 -7.85 21.06 14.17
C ARG A 16 -6.67 22.04 14.14
N ASN A 17 -6.83 23.21 14.76
CA ASN A 17 -5.79 24.26 14.77
C ASN A 17 -4.42 23.75 15.24
N ALA A 18 -4.39 22.95 16.31
CA ALA A 18 -3.14 22.38 16.83
C ALA A 18 -2.40 21.48 15.81
N ALA A 19 -3.12 20.83 14.89
CA ALA A 19 -2.51 19.99 13.86
C ALA A 19 -1.69 20.80 12.85
N TRP A 20 -2.05 22.06 12.64
CA TRP A 20 -1.33 22.96 11.72
C TRP A 20 -0.02 23.50 12.30
N GLU A 21 0.17 23.38 13.62
CA GLU A 21 1.36 23.85 14.31
C GLU A 21 2.51 22.84 14.30
N GLU A 22 2.25 21.61 13.85
CA GLU A 22 3.24 20.54 13.74
C GLU A 22 4.41 20.95 12.81
N PRO A 23 5.68 20.71 13.18
CA PRO A 23 6.84 21.18 12.41
C PRO A 23 6.83 20.76 10.93
N GLY A 24 6.45 19.51 10.65
CA GLY A 24 6.36 18.99 9.27
C GLY A 24 5.30 19.71 8.42
N VAL A 25 4.22 20.20 9.04
CA VAL A 25 3.17 20.96 8.35
C VAL A 25 3.67 22.35 8.01
N LYS A 26 4.35 23.03 8.94
CA LYS A 26 4.90 24.38 8.72
C LYS A 26 5.83 24.46 7.52
N GLN A 27 6.61 23.41 7.25
CA GLN A 27 7.47 23.33 6.07
C GLN A 27 6.65 23.28 4.77
N ILE A 28 5.56 22.52 4.75
CA ILE A 28 4.70 22.37 3.56
C ILE A 28 3.96 23.66 3.24
N LEU A 29 3.58 24.44 4.26
CA LEU A 29 2.87 25.73 4.08
C LEU A 29 3.65 26.77 3.25
N GLN A 30 4.96 26.58 3.10
CA GLN A 30 5.81 27.47 2.28
C GLN A 30 5.66 27.21 0.77
N ASP A 31 5.15 26.04 0.36
CA ASP A 31 4.96 25.66 -1.03
C ASP A 31 3.48 25.68 -1.43
N LYS A 32 3.09 26.69 -2.22
CA LYS A 32 1.70 26.87 -2.68
C LYS A 32 1.14 25.67 -3.44
N ASN A 33 1.95 24.96 -4.22
CA ASN A 33 1.50 23.81 -5.00
C ASN A 33 1.24 22.62 -4.08
N ARG A 34 2.13 22.38 -3.12
CA ARG A 34 1.95 21.32 -2.12
C ARG A 34 0.77 21.63 -1.21
N VAL A 35 0.57 22.88 -0.78
CA VAL A 35 -0.62 23.27 -0.02
C VAL A 35 -1.91 23.00 -0.80
N LYS A 36 -1.93 23.28 -2.11
CA LYS A 36 -3.11 22.97 -2.92
C LYS A 36 -3.40 21.47 -2.95
N GLN A 37 -2.39 20.64 -3.24
CA GLN A 37 -2.53 19.18 -3.26
C GLN A 37 -2.96 18.63 -1.90
N LEU A 38 -2.37 19.17 -0.83
CA LEU A 38 -2.72 18.85 0.55
C LEU A 38 -4.20 19.14 0.82
N LEU A 39 -4.68 20.33 0.47
CA LEU A 39 -6.09 20.69 0.67
C LEU A 39 -7.03 19.84 -0.19
N ASP A 40 -6.65 19.51 -1.43
CA ASP A 40 -7.44 18.63 -2.32
C ASP A 40 -7.59 17.21 -1.76
N LEU A 41 -6.67 16.76 -0.90
CA LEU A 41 -6.74 15.46 -0.19
C LEU A 41 -7.75 15.49 0.97
N HIS A 42 -8.03 16.65 1.56
CA HIS A 42 -8.86 16.75 2.77
C HIS A 42 -10.37 16.80 2.50
N TYR A 43 -10.81 16.70 1.24
CA TYR A 43 -12.23 16.66 0.94
C TYR A 43 -12.59 15.73 -0.20
N VAL A 44 -13.82 15.24 -0.14
CA VAL A 44 -14.42 14.32 -1.10
C VAL A 44 -15.72 14.92 -1.63
N LYS A 45 -16.12 14.50 -2.84
CA LYS A 45 -17.37 14.95 -3.50
C LYS A 45 -18.54 14.03 -3.19
N GLU A 46 -18.65 13.64 -1.92
CA GLU A 46 -19.71 12.79 -1.39
C GLU A 46 -20.17 13.34 -0.03
N TYR A 47 -21.45 13.16 0.30
CA TYR A 47 -21.99 13.52 1.61
C TYR A 47 -21.86 12.32 2.56
N LEU A 48 -20.90 12.38 3.47
CA LEU A 48 -20.53 11.30 4.39
C LEU A 48 -20.75 11.72 5.85
N PRO A 49 -21.97 11.59 6.39
CA PRO A 49 -22.20 11.62 7.84
C PRO A 49 -21.42 10.53 8.57
N LEU A 50 -21.17 10.72 9.87
CA LEU A 50 -20.43 9.76 10.68
C LEU A 50 -21.10 8.38 10.69
N ASP A 51 -22.43 8.31 10.79
CA ASP A 51 -23.16 7.03 10.86
C ASP A 51 -23.05 6.22 9.57
N VAL A 52 -22.93 6.89 8.41
CA VAL A 52 -22.64 6.22 7.12
C VAL A 52 -21.25 5.58 7.15
N ILE A 53 -20.25 6.28 7.69
CA ILE A 53 -18.88 5.76 7.84
C ILE A 53 -18.86 4.60 8.85
N GLU A 54 -19.55 4.74 9.98
CA GLU A 54 -19.60 3.75 11.06
C GLU A 54 -20.25 2.43 10.65
N ARG A 55 -21.25 2.47 9.75
CA ARG A 55 -21.87 1.26 9.19
C ARG A 55 -20.91 0.44 8.32
N LYS A 56 -19.67 0.91 8.10
CA LYS A 56 -18.63 0.25 7.29
C LYS A 56 -19.07 -0.05 5.85
N THR A 57 -20.11 0.63 5.37
CA THR A 57 -20.61 0.55 3.98
C THR A 57 -19.62 1.20 3.02
N ILE A 58 -18.88 2.20 3.51
CA ILE A 58 -17.88 2.94 2.75
C ILE A 58 -16.53 2.73 3.42
N ARG A 59 -15.65 1.98 2.76
CA ARG A 59 -14.27 1.72 3.22
C ARG A 59 -13.23 2.60 2.55
N GLN A 60 -13.55 3.11 1.36
CA GLN A 60 -12.68 3.92 0.54
C GLN A 60 -13.51 4.95 -0.22
N VAL A 61 -13.03 6.19 -0.30
CA VAL A 61 -13.64 7.27 -1.10
C VAL A 61 -12.55 8.03 -1.84
N GLN A 62 -12.81 8.40 -3.09
CA GLN A 62 -11.87 9.20 -3.87
C GLN A 62 -11.92 10.68 -3.45
N THR A 63 -10.74 11.26 -3.24
CA THR A 63 -10.59 12.69 -2.95
C THR A 63 -10.54 13.51 -4.23
N VAL A 64 -10.48 14.83 -4.10
CA VAL A 64 -10.21 15.69 -5.26
C VAL A 64 -8.73 15.66 -5.65
N ALA A 65 -7.83 15.25 -4.75
CA ALA A 65 -6.45 14.97 -5.13
C ALA A 65 -6.40 13.79 -6.12
N PRO A 66 -5.75 13.94 -7.29
CA PRO A 66 -5.74 12.91 -8.33
C PRO A 66 -5.20 11.57 -7.83
N ARG A 67 -5.95 10.49 -8.11
CA ARG A 67 -5.61 9.10 -7.75
C ARG A 67 -5.33 8.88 -6.25
N MET A 68 -5.80 9.77 -5.38
CA MET A 68 -5.72 9.66 -3.93
C MET A 68 -7.11 9.39 -3.34
N SER A 69 -7.16 8.45 -2.40
CA SER A 69 -8.37 8.08 -1.67
C SER A 69 -8.20 8.26 -0.18
N LEU A 70 -9.32 8.45 0.51
CA LEU A 70 -9.42 8.30 1.96
C LEU A 70 -9.92 6.91 2.28
N TYR A 71 -9.42 6.36 3.37
CA TYR A 71 -9.80 5.05 3.91
C TYR A 71 -10.32 5.22 5.32
N PHE A 72 -11.39 4.52 5.66
CA PHE A 72 -12.03 4.68 6.97
C PHE A 72 -11.89 3.41 7.78
N ASN A 73 -11.61 3.58 9.07
CA ASN A 73 -11.60 2.48 10.02
C ASN A 73 -12.34 2.86 11.30
N VAL A 74 -13.11 1.91 11.83
CA VAL A 74 -13.95 2.09 13.02
C VAL A 74 -13.43 1.13 14.08
N VAL A 75 -12.92 1.70 15.17
CA VAL A 75 -12.41 0.96 16.32
C VAL A 75 -13.43 1.04 17.45
N GLU A 76 -13.93 -0.11 17.88
CA GLU A 76 -14.87 -0.20 19.00
C GLU A 76 -14.11 -0.01 20.32
N GLY A 77 -14.50 0.99 21.10
CA GLY A 77 -13.91 1.27 22.40
C GLY A 77 -14.46 0.37 23.52
N PRO A 78 -13.73 0.22 24.64
CA PRO A 78 -14.15 -0.65 25.76
C PRO A 78 -15.51 -0.27 26.36
N SER A 79 -15.90 1.00 26.25
CA SER A 79 -17.15 1.55 26.79
C SER A 79 -18.28 1.59 25.76
N GLY A 80 -18.12 0.95 24.58
CA GLY A 80 -19.09 1.00 23.48
C GLY A 80 -19.04 2.28 22.63
N ASN A 81 -18.13 3.20 22.93
CA ASN A 81 -17.89 4.38 22.10
C ASN A 81 -16.97 4.01 20.93
N ASN A 82 -17.47 4.19 19.71
CA ASN A 82 -16.69 3.99 18.51
C ASN A 82 -15.72 5.15 18.28
N THR A 83 -14.48 4.83 17.95
CA THR A 83 -13.50 5.79 17.43
C THR A 83 -13.41 5.60 15.92
N VAL A 84 -13.74 6.64 15.16
CA VAL A 84 -13.62 6.63 13.70
C VAL A 84 -12.33 7.32 13.30
N THR A 85 -11.58 6.65 12.44
CA THR A 85 -10.32 7.15 11.86
C THR A 85 -10.46 7.28 10.36
N VAL A 86 -9.79 8.28 9.80
CA VAL A 86 -9.64 8.52 8.37
C VAL A 86 -8.17 8.53 8.03
N GLU A 87 -7.80 7.76 7.00
CA GLU A 87 -6.45 7.66 6.52
C GLU A 87 -6.32 8.19 5.09
N GLY A 88 -5.31 9.04 4.85
CA GLY A 88 -4.99 9.58 3.53
C GLY A 88 -3.55 10.10 3.46
N GLY A 89 -2.87 9.81 2.34
CA GLY A 89 -1.50 10.29 2.10
C GLY A 89 -0.50 9.89 3.18
N GLY A 90 -0.61 8.67 3.72
CA GLY A 90 0.28 8.14 4.77
C GLY A 90 -0.13 8.45 6.20
N VAL A 91 -1.08 9.36 6.41
CA VAL A 91 -1.49 9.82 7.74
C VAL A 91 -2.79 9.17 8.14
N ASN A 92 -2.82 8.54 9.31
CA ASN A 92 -4.05 8.11 9.97
C ASN A 92 -4.44 9.17 11.00
N ALA A 93 -5.65 9.75 10.85
CA ALA A 93 -6.18 10.80 11.69
C ALA A 93 -7.49 10.37 12.36
N THR A 94 -7.70 10.77 13.60
CA THR A 94 -8.94 10.50 14.35
C THR A 94 -9.96 11.60 14.08
N ILE A 95 -11.22 11.24 13.83
CA ILE A 95 -12.33 12.19 13.79
C ILE A 95 -12.69 12.57 15.23
N ILE A 96 -12.39 13.81 15.62
CA ILE A 96 -12.60 14.32 17.00
C ILE A 96 -13.91 15.09 17.16
N THR A 97 -14.46 15.63 16.08
CA THR A 97 -15.76 16.28 16.07
C THR A 97 -16.40 16.01 14.73
N ALA A 98 -17.57 15.38 14.74
CA ALA A 98 -18.22 14.95 13.51
C ALA A 98 -19.51 15.73 13.26
N ASN A 99 -20.02 15.61 12.04
CA ASN A 99 -21.36 16.04 11.66
C ASN A 99 -21.61 17.55 11.80
N ILE A 100 -20.60 18.39 11.55
CA ILE A 100 -20.80 19.84 11.48
C ILE A 100 -21.45 20.17 10.13
N GLY A 101 -22.71 20.63 10.17
CA GLY A 101 -23.44 20.99 8.95
C GLY A 101 -22.83 22.18 8.22
N ALA A 102 -22.78 22.11 6.89
CA ALA A 102 -22.42 23.20 6.01
C ALA A 102 -23.49 23.35 4.91
N THR A 103 -23.61 24.54 4.31
CA THR A 103 -24.64 24.82 3.28
C THR A 103 -24.61 23.86 2.09
N ASN A 104 -23.46 23.29 1.78
CA ASN A 104 -23.25 22.40 0.65
C ASN A 104 -22.61 21.06 1.04
N GLY A 105 -22.68 20.67 2.32
CA GLY A 105 -21.96 19.51 2.80
C GLY A 105 -21.92 19.32 4.30
N ILE A 106 -20.87 18.63 4.75
CA ILE A 106 -20.63 18.26 6.14
C ILE A 106 -19.14 18.36 6.44
N ILE A 107 -18.79 18.75 7.66
CA ILE A 107 -17.42 18.89 8.13
C ILE A 107 -17.19 17.91 9.29
N HIS A 108 -16.05 17.22 9.23
CA HIS A 108 -15.50 16.44 10.33
C HIS A 108 -14.16 17.04 10.72
N ILE A 109 -13.99 17.39 11.99
CA ILE A 109 -12.70 17.84 12.52
C ILE A 109 -11.83 16.61 12.80
N ILE A 110 -10.60 16.63 12.32
CA ILE A 110 -9.60 15.58 12.52
C ILE A 110 -8.40 16.09 13.33
N ASP A 111 -7.70 15.19 14.01
CA ASP A 111 -6.58 15.54 14.91
C ASP A 111 -5.24 15.80 14.21
N ARG A 112 -5.12 15.45 12.93
CA ARG A 112 -3.89 15.53 12.12
C ARG A 112 -4.16 16.07 10.70
N VAL A 113 -3.11 16.59 10.07
CA VAL A 113 -3.16 17.02 8.66
C VAL A 113 -2.81 15.83 7.76
N LEU A 114 -3.76 15.38 6.93
CA LEU A 114 -3.56 14.29 5.98
C LEU A 114 -2.49 14.64 4.94
N GLY A 115 -1.69 13.66 4.50
CA GLY A 115 -0.62 13.90 3.52
C GLY A 115 0.69 14.46 4.08
N VAL A 116 0.78 14.70 5.40
CA VAL A 116 2.02 15.11 6.08
C VAL A 116 2.49 13.97 7.00
N PRO A 117 3.41 13.12 6.55
CA PRO A 117 3.79 11.93 7.31
C PRO A 117 4.44 12.26 8.65
N TYR A 118 4.10 11.48 9.68
CA TYR A 118 4.65 11.60 11.04
C TYR A 118 5.27 10.29 11.55
N THR A 119 5.26 9.24 10.73
CA THR A 119 5.74 7.90 11.04
C THR A 119 6.81 7.46 10.02
N THR A 120 7.77 6.67 10.47
CA THR A 120 8.69 5.96 9.58
C THR A 120 7.97 4.85 8.80
N VAL A 121 8.62 4.25 7.80
CA VAL A 121 8.12 3.06 7.11
C VAL A 121 7.86 1.92 8.11
N LEU A 122 8.77 1.71 9.08
CA LEU A 122 8.59 0.71 10.14
C LEU A 122 7.34 0.99 10.99
N ASP A 123 7.20 2.20 11.51
CA ASP A 123 6.08 2.56 12.36
C ASP A 123 4.75 2.47 11.60
N LYS A 124 4.77 2.80 10.32
CA LYS A 124 3.59 2.67 9.46
C LYS A 124 3.20 1.20 9.27
N LEU A 125 4.15 0.30 8.99
CA LEU A 125 3.88 -1.14 8.92
C LEU A 125 3.31 -1.69 10.22
N LYS A 126 3.81 -1.24 11.36
CA LYS A 126 3.36 -1.69 12.69
C LYS A 126 1.93 -1.25 13.03
N THR A 127 1.53 -0.07 12.55
CA THR A 127 0.23 0.55 12.93
C THR A 127 -0.87 0.34 11.88
N ASP A 128 -0.52 -0.08 10.68
CA ASP A 128 -1.47 -0.32 9.60
C ASP A 128 -2.08 -1.73 9.69
N PRO A 129 -3.40 -1.86 9.93
CA PRO A 129 -4.05 -3.15 10.11
C PRO A 129 -4.09 -4.00 8.83
N THR A 130 -3.74 -3.44 7.67
CA THR A 130 -3.72 -4.16 6.39
C THR A 130 -2.34 -4.70 6.01
N LEU A 131 -1.31 -4.41 6.81
CA LEU A 131 0.10 -4.75 6.55
C LEU A 131 0.69 -5.65 7.64
N ASN A 132 -0.13 -6.26 8.49
CA ASN A 132 0.31 -7.00 9.66
C ASN A 132 1.16 -8.23 9.31
N SER A 133 0.78 -8.99 8.28
CA SER A 133 1.55 -10.12 7.78
C SER A 133 2.93 -9.68 7.28
N THR A 134 3.01 -8.57 6.54
CA THR A 134 4.29 -8.01 6.06
C THR A 134 5.16 -7.57 7.23
N TYR A 135 4.58 -6.88 8.23
CA TYR A 135 5.28 -6.48 9.44
C TYR A 135 5.84 -7.69 10.19
N HIS A 136 5.02 -8.72 10.47
CA HIS A 136 5.45 -9.91 11.20
C HIS A 136 6.49 -10.73 10.47
N LEU A 137 6.38 -10.91 9.15
CA LEU A 137 7.41 -11.57 8.35
C LEU A 137 8.75 -10.82 8.44
N GLY A 138 8.71 -9.49 8.41
CA GLY A 138 9.91 -8.66 8.53
C GLY A 138 10.52 -8.60 9.95
N MET A 139 9.78 -9.01 10.99
CA MET A 139 10.34 -9.19 12.34
C MET A 139 11.31 -10.37 12.37
N SER A 140 11.06 -11.39 11.55
CA SER A 140 12.00 -12.51 11.42
C SER A 140 13.29 -12.01 10.76
N HIS A 141 14.44 -12.24 11.42
CA HIS A 141 15.78 -11.94 10.91
C HIS A 141 16.09 -10.45 10.61
N GLY A 142 15.45 -9.52 11.36
CA GLY A 142 15.89 -8.13 11.45
C GLY A 142 15.70 -7.30 10.18
N PHE A 143 14.80 -7.69 9.26
CA PHE A 143 14.48 -6.87 8.09
C PHE A 143 13.87 -5.52 8.51
N ASN A 144 12.96 -5.56 9.48
CA ASN A 144 12.25 -4.37 9.99
C ASN A 144 13.17 -3.31 10.62
N GLU A 145 14.28 -3.71 11.24
CA GLU A 145 15.16 -2.80 11.99
C GLU A 145 15.65 -1.62 11.12
N ARG A 146 15.92 -1.88 9.84
CA ARG A 146 16.41 -0.86 8.89
C ARG A 146 15.31 0.12 8.46
N LEU A 147 14.05 -0.33 8.46
CA LEU A 147 12.92 0.51 8.02
C LEU A 147 12.61 1.65 9.00
N GLY A 148 13.20 1.60 10.21
CA GLY A 148 13.14 2.67 11.20
C GLY A 148 14.27 3.69 11.10
N ASP A 149 15.29 3.46 10.24
CA ASP A 149 16.43 4.37 10.14
C ASP A 149 16.03 5.69 9.44
N PRO A 150 16.12 6.85 10.13
CA PRO A 150 15.75 8.13 9.56
C PRO A 150 16.75 8.68 8.53
N SER A 151 17.96 8.11 8.43
CA SER A 151 18.98 8.48 7.44
C SER A 151 18.76 7.82 6.08
N MET A 152 18.04 6.69 6.06
CA MET A 152 17.76 5.93 4.85
C MET A 152 16.46 6.39 4.17
N ARG A 153 16.36 6.23 2.85
CA ARG A 153 15.13 6.49 2.09
C ARG A 153 14.66 5.23 1.38
N PHE A 154 13.37 4.95 1.49
CA PHE A 154 12.78 3.71 1.00
C PHE A 154 11.61 3.96 0.03
N THR A 155 11.49 3.08 -0.96
CA THR A 155 10.23 2.82 -1.68
C THR A 155 9.88 1.36 -1.44
N PHE A 156 8.86 1.11 -0.61
CA PHE A 156 8.49 -0.25 -0.22
C PHE A 156 7.18 -0.68 -0.87
N PHE A 157 7.24 -1.67 -1.76
CA PHE A 157 6.07 -2.30 -2.36
C PHE A 157 5.52 -3.37 -1.41
N ALA A 158 4.82 -2.96 -0.37
CA ALA A 158 4.38 -3.84 0.72
C ALA A 158 3.11 -4.64 0.33
N PRO A 159 3.15 -5.99 0.29
CA PRO A 159 1.94 -6.77 0.09
C PRO A 159 0.98 -6.60 1.27
N GLN A 160 -0.31 -6.42 1.00
CA GLN A 160 -1.34 -6.43 2.05
C GLN A 160 -1.59 -7.85 2.59
N ASP A 161 -2.21 -7.96 3.76
CA ASP A 161 -2.53 -9.24 4.39
C ASP A 161 -3.36 -10.16 3.49
N LYS A 162 -4.26 -9.61 2.67
CA LYS A 162 -5.00 -10.40 1.66
C LYS A 162 -4.06 -11.06 0.65
N ALA A 163 -2.99 -10.40 0.21
CA ALA A 163 -2.03 -10.97 -0.74
C ALA A 163 -1.33 -12.21 -0.14
N TRP A 164 -0.96 -12.13 1.15
CA TRP A 164 -0.39 -13.23 1.90
C TRP A 164 -1.41 -14.36 2.12
N GLN A 165 -2.66 -14.04 2.40
CA GLN A 165 -3.75 -15.01 2.52
C GLN A 165 -4.04 -15.71 1.19
N ASP A 166 -4.04 -14.99 0.07
CA ASP A 166 -4.21 -15.57 -1.26
C ASP A 166 -3.04 -16.52 -1.57
N LEU A 167 -1.80 -16.16 -1.21
CA LEU A 167 -0.65 -17.04 -1.29
C LEU A 167 -0.79 -18.28 -0.40
N HIS A 168 -1.33 -18.14 0.82
CA HIS A 168 -1.61 -19.27 1.71
C HIS A 168 -2.57 -20.28 1.07
N ILE A 169 -3.59 -19.79 0.37
CA ILE A 169 -4.58 -20.63 -0.33
C ILE A 169 -3.96 -21.29 -1.56
N MET A 170 -3.22 -20.54 -2.39
CA MET A 170 -2.66 -21.04 -3.64
C MET A 170 -1.43 -21.95 -3.44
N GLN A 171 -0.59 -21.65 -2.45
CA GLN A 171 0.66 -22.36 -2.17
C GLN A 171 0.91 -22.53 -0.66
N PRO A 172 0.12 -23.39 0.02
CA PRO A 172 0.16 -23.51 1.49
C PRO A 172 1.53 -23.87 2.04
N SER A 173 2.25 -24.77 1.37
CA SER A 173 3.59 -25.21 1.77
C SER A 173 4.62 -24.09 1.70
N VAL A 174 4.52 -23.22 0.69
CA VAL A 174 5.41 -22.07 0.52
C VAL A 174 5.14 -21.04 1.60
N TYR A 175 3.87 -20.69 1.77
CA TYR A 175 3.43 -19.79 2.82
C TYR A 175 3.92 -20.25 4.20
N LYS A 176 3.72 -21.54 4.54
CA LYS A 176 4.15 -22.10 5.83
C LYS A 176 5.66 -21.95 6.05
N LYS A 177 6.47 -22.21 5.01
CA LYS A 177 7.92 -22.05 5.09
C LYS A 177 8.31 -20.61 5.43
N MET A 178 7.59 -19.59 4.95
CA MET A 178 7.95 -18.20 5.23
C MET A 178 7.95 -17.81 6.71
N PHE A 179 7.18 -18.52 7.54
CA PHE A 179 7.08 -18.30 8.99
C PHE A 179 7.94 -19.25 9.82
N MET A 180 8.69 -20.16 9.16
CA MET A 180 9.58 -21.09 9.84
C MET A 180 11.00 -20.50 9.96
N SER A 181 11.64 -20.66 11.12
CA SER A 181 12.99 -20.16 11.39
C SER A 181 14.02 -20.62 10.35
N ASP A 182 13.95 -21.89 9.94
CA ASP A 182 14.91 -22.51 9.00
C ASP A 182 14.87 -21.86 7.61
N PHE A 183 13.79 -21.17 7.28
CA PHE A 183 13.55 -20.57 5.97
C PHE A 183 13.61 -19.04 6.01
N ALA A 184 13.85 -18.45 7.16
CA ALA A 184 13.69 -17.01 7.31
C ALA A 184 14.74 -16.17 6.56
N TYR A 185 15.89 -16.75 6.19
CA TYR A 185 16.77 -16.14 5.18
C TYR A 185 16.03 -15.93 3.85
N HIS A 186 15.30 -16.93 3.37
CA HIS A 186 14.52 -16.83 2.13
C HIS A 186 13.39 -15.81 2.27
N THR A 187 12.70 -15.78 3.41
CA THR A 187 11.68 -14.77 3.72
C THR A 187 12.25 -13.36 3.63
N LYS A 188 13.40 -13.11 4.29
CA LYS A 188 14.09 -11.83 4.21
C LYS A 188 14.44 -11.44 2.77
N GLN A 189 14.97 -12.39 2.00
CA GLN A 189 15.29 -12.18 0.59
C GLN A 189 14.04 -11.86 -0.26
N ILE A 190 12.87 -12.41 0.06
CA ILE A 190 11.62 -12.05 -0.61
C ILE A 190 11.24 -10.60 -0.26
N LEU A 191 11.29 -10.23 1.02
CA LEU A 191 10.98 -8.86 1.45
C LEU A 191 11.96 -7.81 0.88
N GLU A 192 13.24 -8.13 0.81
CA GLU A 192 14.27 -7.26 0.22
C GLU A 192 14.04 -6.97 -1.27
N ARG A 193 13.41 -7.89 -2.01
CA ARG A 193 13.01 -7.65 -3.41
C ARG A 193 11.94 -6.56 -3.54
N HIS A 194 11.07 -6.46 -2.55
CA HIS A 194 9.99 -5.47 -2.52
C HIS A 194 10.48 -4.10 -2.05
N LEU A 195 11.72 -3.98 -1.58
CA LEU A 195 12.27 -2.78 -0.96
C LEU A 195 13.33 -2.14 -1.85
N VAL A 196 13.03 -0.97 -2.41
CA VAL A 196 13.99 -0.11 -3.09
C VAL A 196 14.58 0.87 -2.08
N VAL A 197 15.89 1.10 -2.15
CA VAL A 197 16.64 1.96 -1.21
C VAL A 197 17.32 3.10 -1.95
N GLY A 198 17.38 4.26 -1.30
CA GLY A 198 18.06 5.46 -1.76
C GLY A 198 17.12 6.60 -2.13
N GLU A 199 15.91 6.29 -2.59
CA GLU A 199 14.92 7.28 -3.02
C GLU A 199 13.48 6.82 -2.74
N ALA A 200 12.61 7.80 -2.49
CA ALA A 200 11.17 7.61 -2.30
C ALA A 200 10.43 8.01 -3.59
N PHE A 201 10.07 7.03 -4.40
CA PHE A 201 9.39 7.24 -5.67
C PHE A 201 7.89 7.21 -5.48
N THR A 202 7.17 8.23 -5.97
CA THR A 202 5.71 8.15 -6.07
C THR A 202 5.30 7.25 -7.23
N MET A 203 4.09 6.69 -7.19
CA MET A 203 3.56 5.89 -8.30
C MET A 203 3.51 6.69 -9.61
N LYS A 204 3.18 7.98 -9.52
CA LYS A 204 3.24 8.89 -10.68
C LYS A 204 4.67 8.98 -11.25
N LYS A 205 5.68 9.16 -10.39
CA LYS A 205 7.08 9.22 -10.81
C LYS A 205 7.54 7.90 -11.43
N LEU A 206 7.12 6.77 -10.88
CA LEU A 206 7.42 5.45 -11.44
C LEU A 206 6.81 5.27 -12.84
N VAL A 207 5.59 5.75 -13.07
CA VAL A 207 4.96 5.77 -14.42
C VAL A 207 5.77 6.64 -15.39
N GLU A 208 6.19 7.83 -14.96
CA GLU A 208 7.03 8.72 -15.78
C GLU A 208 8.37 8.06 -16.13
N MET A 209 9.02 7.42 -15.15
CA MET A 209 10.25 6.66 -15.37
C MET A 209 10.07 5.48 -16.31
N ASP A 210 8.92 4.81 -16.29
CA ASP A 210 8.63 3.68 -17.21
C ASP A 210 8.54 4.18 -18.65
N LYS A 211 7.82 5.29 -18.86
CA LYS A 211 7.68 5.94 -20.18
C LYS A 211 9.03 6.39 -20.75
N GLU A 212 9.96 6.78 -19.88
CA GLU A 212 11.32 7.17 -20.26
C GLU A 212 12.29 5.97 -20.37
N GLY A 213 11.85 4.74 -20.11
CA GLY A 213 12.70 3.53 -20.11
C GLY A 213 13.68 3.45 -18.93
N LYS A 214 13.51 4.29 -17.90
CA LYS A 214 14.42 4.42 -16.76
C LYS A 214 14.14 3.48 -15.59
N LEU A 215 12.98 2.81 -15.55
CA LEU A 215 12.70 1.80 -14.50
C LEU A 215 13.68 0.62 -14.50
N MET A 216 14.38 0.40 -15.62
CA MET A 216 15.49 -0.55 -15.71
C MET A 216 16.69 -0.16 -14.82
N GLN A 217 16.61 0.88 -13.99
CA GLN A 217 17.66 1.26 -13.04
C GLN A 217 17.21 1.09 -11.57
N LEU A 218 15.97 0.66 -11.32
CA LEU A 218 15.51 0.44 -9.94
C LEU A 218 16.28 -0.71 -9.28
N GLN A 219 16.97 -0.36 -8.21
CA GLN A 219 17.73 -1.30 -7.40
C GLN A 219 16.95 -1.63 -6.13
N SER A 220 16.46 -2.86 -6.00
CA SER A 220 16.00 -3.36 -4.70
C SER A 220 17.19 -3.75 -3.83
N MET A 221 16.93 -3.99 -2.55
CA MET A 221 17.95 -4.46 -1.61
C MET A 221 18.53 -5.82 -1.99
N ARG A 222 17.76 -6.67 -2.66
CA ARG A 222 18.23 -7.98 -3.10
C ARG A 222 18.91 -7.92 -4.46
N ASP A 223 18.16 -7.46 -5.46
CA ASP A 223 18.58 -7.42 -6.85
C ASP A 223 17.91 -6.29 -7.64
N LYS A 224 18.23 -6.19 -8.92
CA LYS A 224 17.58 -5.25 -9.83
C LYS A 224 16.08 -5.55 -9.91
N LEU A 225 15.25 -4.59 -9.54
CA LEU A 225 13.79 -4.73 -9.60
C LEU A 225 13.29 -4.28 -10.98
N VAL A 226 13.06 -5.26 -11.85
CA VAL A 226 12.51 -5.01 -13.19
C VAL A 226 10.99 -5.07 -13.13
N ILE A 227 10.36 -3.90 -13.18
CA ILE A 227 8.91 -3.73 -13.21
C ILE A 227 8.50 -2.79 -14.34
N LYS A 228 7.25 -2.92 -14.79
CA LYS A 228 6.55 -1.87 -15.56
C LYS A 228 5.44 -1.29 -14.70
N VAL A 229 5.12 -0.03 -14.92
CA VAL A 229 4.11 0.66 -14.11
C VAL A 229 3.18 1.45 -15.01
N ARG A 230 1.89 1.16 -14.91
CA ARG A 230 0.84 1.86 -15.66
C ARG A 230 -0.24 2.41 -14.74
N GLU A 231 -0.86 3.48 -15.20
CA GLU A 231 -2.13 3.93 -14.64
C GLU A 231 -3.24 2.95 -15.07
N ALA A 232 -4.14 2.64 -14.15
CA ALA A 232 -5.27 1.72 -14.35
C ALA A 232 -6.58 2.45 -14.02
N GLY A 233 -7.67 2.04 -14.67
CA GLY A 233 -9.02 2.60 -14.41
C GLY A 233 -9.37 3.89 -15.16
N ASP A 234 -8.56 4.30 -16.15
CA ASP A 234 -9.04 5.22 -17.19
C ASP A 234 -9.63 4.39 -18.34
N SER A 235 -10.91 4.04 -18.26
CA SER A 235 -11.62 3.50 -19.41
C SER A 235 -12.93 4.24 -19.65
N ASN A 236 -12.93 5.01 -20.75
CA ASN A 236 -14.08 5.42 -21.55
C ASN A 236 -15.24 6.14 -20.81
N PRO A 237 -15.52 7.42 -21.14
CA PRO A 237 -16.68 8.14 -20.61
C PRO A 237 -18.05 7.56 -21.05
N SER A 238 -18.08 6.48 -21.84
CA SER A 238 -19.29 5.86 -22.41
C SER A 238 -19.86 4.69 -21.60
N LEU A 239 -19.22 4.22 -20.52
CA LEU A 239 -19.72 3.12 -19.68
C LEU A 239 -19.88 3.57 -18.22
N GLN A 240 -21.00 4.24 -17.94
CA GLN A 240 -21.35 4.87 -16.65
C GLN A 240 -21.67 3.86 -15.51
N HIS A 241 -21.20 2.61 -15.60
CA HIS A 241 -21.49 1.58 -14.59
C HIS A 241 -20.38 0.56 -14.33
N SER A 242 -19.17 0.75 -14.89
CA SER A 242 -18.00 -0.01 -14.44
C SER A 242 -17.22 0.80 -13.41
N LEU A 243 -17.39 0.46 -12.13
CA LEU A 243 -16.76 1.04 -10.94
C LEU A 243 -15.23 0.82 -10.91
N THR A 244 -14.52 1.16 -11.99
CA THR A 244 -13.07 1.12 -12.02
C THR A 244 -12.53 2.36 -11.32
N VAL A 245 -12.21 2.23 -10.04
CA VAL A 245 -11.52 3.29 -9.29
C VAL A 245 -10.17 3.55 -9.97
N PRO A 246 -9.87 4.80 -10.36
CA PRO A 246 -8.58 5.12 -10.97
C PRO A 246 -7.45 4.79 -9.98
N GLY A 247 -6.40 4.15 -10.47
CA GLY A 247 -5.29 3.68 -9.65
C GLY A 247 -4.06 3.32 -10.48
N TYR A 248 -3.24 2.42 -9.95
CA TYR A 248 -2.02 1.98 -10.60
C TYR A 248 -1.93 0.46 -10.65
N GLN A 249 -1.19 -0.04 -11.64
CA GLN A 249 -0.87 -1.45 -11.79
C GLN A 249 0.61 -1.61 -12.12
N ILE A 250 1.23 -2.54 -11.40
CA ILE A 250 2.61 -2.98 -11.60
C ILE A 250 2.57 -4.27 -12.43
N GLU A 251 3.48 -4.42 -13.37
CA GLU A 251 3.72 -5.67 -14.07
C GLU A 251 5.12 -6.17 -13.70
N TRP A 252 5.20 -7.37 -13.13
CA TRP A 252 6.44 -7.99 -12.69
C TRP A 252 6.47 -9.45 -13.13
N MET A 253 7.48 -9.83 -13.93
CA MET A 253 7.61 -11.19 -14.48
C MET A 253 6.32 -11.72 -15.17
N GLY A 254 5.62 -10.85 -15.90
CA GLY A 254 4.35 -11.17 -16.56
C GLY A 254 3.12 -11.16 -15.64
N LYS A 255 3.32 -11.07 -14.32
CA LYS A 255 2.25 -10.94 -13.32
C LYS A 255 1.77 -9.50 -13.23
N LYS A 256 0.46 -9.29 -13.24
CA LYS A 256 -0.17 -7.98 -13.04
C LYS A 256 -0.58 -7.84 -11.58
N ILE A 257 -0.03 -6.85 -10.91
CA ILE A 257 -0.20 -6.58 -9.48
C ILE A 257 -0.88 -5.22 -9.34
N LYS A 258 -2.04 -5.16 -8.70
CA LYS A 258 -2.75 -3.90 -8.43
C LYS A 258 -2.09 -3.19 -7.24
N VAL A 259 -1.94 -1.89 -7.36
CA VAL A 259 -1.59 -1.03 -6.21
C VAL A 259 -2.89 -0.63 -5.53
N ILE A 260 -3.12 -1.17 -4.33
CA ILE A 260 -4.33 -0.95 -3.53
C ILE A 260 -4.32 0.43 -2.88
N ARG A 261 -3.18 0.81 -2.32
CA ARG A 261 -2.94 2.14 -1.75
C ARG A 261 -1.62 2.68 -2.30
N PRO A 262 -1.67 3.58 -3.29
CA PRO A 262 -0.47 4.26 -3.76
C PRO A 262 -0.03 5.31 -2.74
N ASP A 263 1.24 5.68 -2.83
CA ASP A 263 1.80 6.88 -2.20
C ASP A 263 1.51 7.07 -0.70
N VAL A 264 1.61 6.00 0.09
CA VAL A 264 1.52 6.05 1.56
C VAL A 264 2.83 6.64 2.10
N ALA A 265 2.88 7.96 2.19
CA ALA A 265 4.07 8.70 2.59
C ALA A 265 4.51 8.38 4.03
N CYS A 266 5.82 8.30 4.25
CA CYS A 266 6.46 8.12 5.55
C CYS A 266 7.59 9.15 5.70
N THR A 267 8.09 9.38 6.92
CA THR A 267 9.17 10.37 7.17
C THR A 267 10.50 9.97 6.52
N ASN A 268 10.73 8.67 6.34
CA ASN A 268 11.93 8.10 5.73
C ASN A 268 11.65 7.30 4.44
N GLY A 269 10.52 7.54 3.78
CA GLY A 269 10.22 6.83 2.54
C GLY A 269 8.76 6.89 2.12
N ILE A 270 8.37 5.92 1.32
CA ILE A 270 7.01 5.76 0.82
C ILE A 270 6.67 4.27 0.73
N ILE A 271 5.42 3.93 1.06
CA ILE A 271 4.87 2.59 0.90
C ILE A 271 3.86 2.61 -0.25
N HIS A 272 3.91 1.57 -1.07
CA HIS A 272 2.87 1.24 -2.05
C HIS A 272 2.28 -0.10 -1.64
N VAL A 273 1.04 -0.09 -1.15
CA VAL A 273 0.38 -1.32 -0.75
C VAL A 273 -0.09 -2.05 -1.99
N ILE A 274 0.39 -3.28 -2.18
CA ILE A 274 0.12 -4.11 -3.36
C ILE A 274 -0.75 -5.32 -3.01
N ASP A 275 -1.51 -5.82 -3.99
CA ASP A 275 -2.43 -6.94 -3.81
C ASP A 275 -1.80 -8.32 -4.03
N ASP A 276 -0.49 -8.37 -4.28
CA ASP A 276 0.19 -9.62 -4.58
C ASP A 276 1.64 -9.61 -4.09
N VAL A 277 2.19 -10.81 -3.89
CA VAL A 277 3.59 -11.02 -3.48
C VAL A 277 4.45 -11.26 -4.72
N MET A 278 5.53 -10.49 -4.87
CA MET A 278 6.54 -10.69 -5.91
C MET A 278 7.42 -11.89 -5.57
N LEU A 279 6.89 -13.10 -5.77
CA LEU A 279 7.53 -14.38 -5.48
C LEU A 279 8.03 -15.06 -6.76
N ARG A 280 9.27 -15.58 -6.77
CA ARG A 280 9.80 -16.40 -7.87
C ARG A 280 9.62 -17.88 -7.57
N GLU A 281 9.58 -18.69 -8.62
CA GLU A 281 9.60 -20.16 -8.49
C GLU A 281 10.84 -20.64 -7.73
N SER A 282 12.00 -20.02 -7.93
CA SER A 282 13.22 -20.36 -7.20
C SER A 282 13.17 -20.04 -5.70
N ASP A 283 12.26 -19.18 -5.25
CA ASP A 283 12.06 -18.94 -3.80
C ASP A 283 11.28 -20.10 -3.13
N ILE A 284 10.61 -20.95 -3.92
CA ILE A 284 9.77 -22.07 -3.46
C ILE A 284 10.61 -23.33 -3.20
N TYR A 285 11.59 -23.57 -4.08
CA TYR A 285 12.50 -24.70 -4.03
C TYR A 285 13.76 -24.31 -3.26
N VAL A 286 13.70 -24.49 -1.94
CA VAL A 286 14.94 -24.53 -1.16
C VAL A 286 15.62 -25.84 -1.47
N THR A 287 16.64 -25.80 -2.33
CA THR A 287 17.66 -26.85 -2.32
C THR A 287 18.23 -26.81 -0.91
N GLY A 288 17.87 -27.81 -0.09
CA GLY A 288 18.37 -27.92 1.26
C GLY A 288 19.88 -27.74 1.24
N SER A 289 20.39 -26.86 2.08
CA SER A 289 21.83 -26.70 2.27
C SER A 289 22.43 -28.07 2.61
N GLY A 290 23.26 -28.62 1.71
CA GLY A 290 24.19 -29.70 2.04
C GLY A 290 24.02 -31.06 1.36
N ALA A 291 23.67 -31.14 0.07
CA ALA A 291 24.12 -32.26 -0.76
C ALA A 291 24.26 -31.81 -2.21
N SER A 292 25.50 -31.65 -2.66
CA SER A 292 25.83 -31.64 -4.07
C SER A 292 25.37 -32.96 -4.70
N VAL A 293 24.20 -32.98 -5.33
CA VAL A 293 23.84 -34.06 -6.24
C VAL A 293 24.13 -33.55 -7.65
N PRO A 294 25.15 -34.08 -8.35
CA PRO A 294 25.45 -33.65 -9.71
C PRO A 294 24.29 -34.06 -10.63
N GLY A 295 24.10 -33.25 -11.67
CA GLY A 295 22.88 -33.17 -12.47
C GLY A 295 22.26 -34.50 -12.88
N PHE A 296 20.93 -34.54 -12.81
CA PHE A 296 20.14 -35.52 -13.54
C PHE A 296 19.21 -34.80 -14.52
N ILE A 297 19.46 -35.14 -15.77
CA ILE A 297 18.73 -34.81 -16.99
C ILE A 297 17.28 -35.27 -16.83
N LEU A 298 16.31 -34.47 -17.30
CA LEU A 298 14.90 -34.83 -17.40
C LEU A 298 14.74 -36.20 -18.10
N PRO A 299 13.85 -37.08 -17.61
CA PRO A 299 13.21 -38.05 -18.47
C PRO A 299 11.76 -37.60 -18.74
N HIS A 300 11.48 -37.42 -20.03
CA HIS A 300 10.15 -37.43 -20.59
C HIS A 300 9.35 -38.63 -20.11
N LEU A 301 8.11 -38.37 -19.68
CA LEU A 301 7.12 -39.38 -19.34
C LEU A 301 6.66 -40.08 -20.64
N LEU A 302 7.16 -41.29 -20.89
CA LEU A 302 6.59 -42.23 -21.86
C LEU A 302 6.12 -43.45 -21.08
N THR A 303 4.83 -43.46 -20.75
CA THR A 303 4.14 -44.61 -20.15
C THR A 303 3.95 -45.71 -21.20
N LEU A 304 4.62 -46.86 -21.03
CA LEU A 304 4.29 -48.11 -21.72
C LEU A 304 3.69 -49.09 -20.70
N LEU A 305 2.39 -49.35 -20.87
CA LEU A 305 1.63 -50.42 -20.23
C LEU A 305 1.95 -51.74 -20.95
N VAL A 306 2.54 -52.71 -20.25
CA VAL A 306 2.41 -54.13 -20.61
C VAL A 306 2.25 -54.93 -19.31
N ALA A 307 1.00 -55.25 -18.98
CA ALA A 307 0.69 -56.36 -18.08
C ALA A 307 0.68 -57.64 -18.93
N LYS A 308 1.62 -58.56 -18.67
CA LYS A 308 1.53 -59.95 -19.15
C LYS A 308 0.92 -60.79 -18.04
N TRP A 309 -0.17 -61.45 -18.39
CA TRP A 309 -0.74 -62.61 -17.70
C TRP A 309 0.24 -63.78 -17.70
N LEU A 310 0.44 -64.41 -16.55
CA LEU A 310 0.26 -65.84 -16.26
C LEU A 310 0.41 -66.08 -14.76
#